data_AF-A0A6N6S464-F1
#
_entry.id   AF-A0A6N6S464-F1
#
_cell.length_a   1.000
_cell.length_b   1.000
_cell.length_c   1.000
_cell.angle_alpha   90.00
_cell.angle_beta   90.00
_cell.angle_gamma   90.00
#
_symmetry.space_group_name_H-M   'P 1'
#
loop_
_entity.id
_entity.type
_entity.pdbx_description
1 polymer ?
#
loop_
_entity_poly.entity_id
_entity_poly.type
_entity_poly.pdbx_seq_one_letter_code
_entity_poly.pdbx_strand_id
1 'polypeptide(L)'
;IQRVGRVDRIGQKSENILCYSFLPADGVNKIIQLRERVRQRLRENAEVVGADEYFFEDDRDNQKVVDLYHEKSGILDGDIDTDVDLSSYAYQIWKNAVEQNPALQKIIPELPNVVYSTRPHTPTEKEPEGALVYLRTVQDNDALVWIDKNGTSVTESQFTILKVAECKPDTSALPRHAEHHNLVKKAVELVTEEEKSVGGQLGRPSGARFRTYERLKRYAGEVKGTLFDSTELHKAIEEIYRYPLRQSAIDTLNRQLRSGISDQDLAQLVIALRQDGQLCLIHEEERIHEPHIICSMGLFSKM
;
A
#
# COMPACT_ATOMS: atom_id res chain seq x y z
N ILE A 1 -16.04 8.09 -20.61
CA ILE A 1 -14.63 8.28 -21.01
C ILE A 1 -13.70 7.41 -20.15
N GLN A 2 -12.41 7.27 -20.51
CA GLN A 2 -11.32 6.43 -19.94
C GLN A 2 -11.63 5.19 -19.06
N ARG A 3 -12.35 5.31 -17.93
CA ARG A 3 -12.82 4.14 -17.15
C ARG A 3 -13.94 3.41 -17.91
N VAL A 4 -14.88 4.17 -18.44
CA VAL A 4 -15.78 3.81 -19.56
C VAL A 4 -14.96 3.96 -20.85
N GLY A 5 -13.88 3.17 -20.91
CA GLY A 5 -12.74 3.25 -21.86
C GLY A 5 -11.86 1.97 -21.87
N ARG A 6 -12.45 0.84 -21.43
CA ARG A 6 -11.91 -0.55 -21.24
C ARG A 6 -12.83 -1.80 -21.57
N VAL A 7 -14.13 -1.68 -21.91
CA VAL A 7 -15.17 -2.75 -22.07
C VAL A 7 -16.26 -2.53 -23.21
N ASP A 8 -16.07 -1.65 -24.21
CA ASP A 8 -17.00 -1.33 -25.34
C ASP A 8 -16.45 -0.68 -26.66
N ARG A 9 -15.27 -1.00 -27.22
CA ARG A 9 -14.97 -0.58 -28.64
C ARG A 9 -15.42 -1.69 -29.59
N ILE A 10 -14.45 -2.44 -30.07
CA ILE A 10 -14.58 -3.49 -31.08
C ILE A 10 -14.31 -4.80 -30.34
N GLY A 11 -15.29 -5.70 -30.16
CA GLY A 11 -15.09 -7.00 -29.49
C GLY A 11 -16.22 -7.57 -28.62
N GLN A 12 -16.92 -6.76 -27.80
CA GLN A 12 -18.03 -7.24 -26.97
C GLN A 12 -19.38 -7.25 -27.70
N LYS A 13 -20.41 -7.73 -27.00
CA LYS A 13 -21.54 -8.43 -27.61
C LYS A 13 -22.91 -7.95 -27.10
N SER A 14 -22.93 -7.03 -26.14
CA SER A 14 -24.15 -6.37 -25.63
C SER A 14 -24.29 -4.99 -26.25
N GLU A 15 -25.43 -4.74 -26.88
CA GLU A 15 -25.79 -3.48 -27.58
C GLU A 15 -26.01 -2.29 -26.63
N ASN A 16 -26.27 -2.56 -25.35
CA ASN A 16 -26.45 -1.54 -24.31
C ASN A 16 -25.55 -1.86 -23.11
N ILE A 17 -24.93 -0.82 -22.52
CA ILE A 17 -23.96 -0.97 -21.42
C ILE A 17 -24.33 0.01 -20.29
N LEU A 18 -24.92 -0.56 -19.23
CA LEU A 18 -25.56 0.20 -18.15
C LEU A 18 -24.53 0.62 -17.08
N CYS A 19 -24.01 1.84 -17.22
CA CYS A 19 -23.02 2.41 -16.30
C CYS A 19 -23.68 3.04 -15.05
N TYR A 20 -23.88 2.25 -13.99
CA TYR A 20 -24.38 2.74 -12.71
C TYR A 20 -23.30 3.52 -11.95
N SER A 21 -23.52 4.83 -11.74
CA SER A 21 -22.64 5.71 -10.97
C SER A 21 -23.35 6.17 -9.69
N PHE A 22 -22.87 5.70 -8.53
CA PHE A 22 -23.40 6.07 -7.23
C PHE A 22 -22.94 7.47 -6.83
N LEU A 23 -23.71 8.49 -7.24
CA LEU A 23 -23.52 9.86 -6.76
C LEU A 23 -23.86 9.93 -5.26
N PRO A 24 -23.01 10.55 -4.42
CA PRO A 24 -23.31 10.73 -3.01
C PRO A 24 -24.46 11.74 -2.82
N ALA A 25 -25.26 11.56 -1.76
CA ALA A 25 -26.39 12.42 -1.43
C ALA A 25 -25.98 13.91 -1.34
N ASP A 26 -26.91 14.82 -1.71
CA ASP A 26 -26.60 16.19 -2.13
C ASP A 26 -25.78 17.05 -1.14
N GLY A 27 -25.83 16.74 0.16
CA GLY A 27 -24.98 17.37 1.17
C GLY A 27 -23.48 17.26 0.89
N VAL A 28 -23.02 16.14 0.31
CA VAL A 28 -21.61 15.94 -0.07
C VAL A 28 -21.25 16.75 -1.32
N ASN A 29 -22.20 16.93 -2.24
CA ASN A 29 -21.96 17.62 -3.51
C ASN A 29 -21.66 19.12 -3.30
N LYS A 30 -22.22 19.74 -2.24
CA LYS A 30 -21.88 21.11 -1.81
C LYS A 30 -20.41 21.28 -1.36
N ILE A 31 -19.77 20.22 -0.88
CA ILE A 31 -18.39 20.28 -0.35
C ILE A 31 -17.37 19.97 -1.45
N ILE A 32 -17.69 19.02 -2.35
CA ILE A 32 -16.74 18.54 -3.37
C ILE A 32 -16.99 19.15 -4.76
N GLN A 33 -18.13 19.83 -5.00
CA GLN A 33 -18.47 20.48 -6.28
C GLN A 33 -18.27 19.56 -7.51
N LEU A 34 -18.54 18.26 -7.37
CA LEU A 34 -18.19 17.26 -8.38
C LEU A 34 -18.91 17.51 -9.72
N ARG A 35 -20.20 17.89 -9.67
CA ARG A 35 -20.96 18.27 -10.86
C ARG A 35 -20.39 19.51 -11.56
N GLU A 36 -19.97 20.53 -10.81
CA GLU A 36 -19.42 21.76 -11.39
C GLU A 36 -18.03 21.51 -11.98
N ARG A 37 -17.13 20.83 -11.26
CA ARG A 37 -15.78 20.50 -11.77
C ARG A 37 -15.82 19.56 -12.99
N VAL A 38 -16.81 18.67 -13.10
CA VAL A 38 -17.03 17.87 -14.31
C VAL A 38 -17.58 18.73 -15.46
N ARG A 39 -18.58 19.59 -15.22
CA ARG A 39 -19.10 20.52 -16.26
C ARG A 39 -18.03 21.52 -16.75
N GLN A 40 -17.20 22.03 -15.84
CA GLN A 40 -16.08 22.91 -16.15
C GLN A 40 -15.05 22.18 -17.02
N ARG A 41 -14.58 20.99 -16.62
CA ARG A 41 -13.64 20.21 -17.46
C ARG A 41 -14.23 19.80 -18.81
N LEU A 42 -15.55 19.62 -18.92
CA LEU A 42 -16.20 19.39 -20.22
C LEU A 42 -16.17 20.65 -21.10
N ARG A 43 -16.41 21.85 -20.55
CA ARG A 43 -16.23 23.12 -21.27
C ARG A 43 -14.77 23.36 -21.69
N GLU A 44 -13.83 23.16 -20.77
CA GLU A 44 -12.39 23.31 -21.02
C GLU A 44 -11.86 22.34 -22.11
N ASN A 45 -12.54 21.20 -22.35
CA ASN A 45 -12.23 20.32 -23.48
C ASN A 45 -12.98 20.74 -24.77
N ALA A 46 -14.21 21.25 -24.68
CA ALA A 46 -14.97 21.76 -25.83
C ALA A 46 -14.37 23.04 -26.45
N GLU A 47 -13.65 23.85 -25.66
CA GLU A 47 -12.87 24.99 -26.19
C GLU A 47 -11.64 24.56 -27.00
N VAL A 48 -11.11 23.36 -26.75
CA VAL A 48 -9.98 22.77 -27.51
C VAL A 48 -10.46 21.97 -28.72
N VAL A 49 -11.68 21.41 -28.66
CA VAL A 49 -12.31 20.63 -29.75
C VAL A 49 -13.59 21.33 -30.19
N GLY A 50 -13.43 22.35 -31.04
CA GLY A 50 -14.46 23.00 -31.88
C GLY A 50 -15.89 22.96 -31.34
N ALA A 51 -16.23 23.87 -30.42
CA ALA A 51 -17.54 23.91 -29.78
C ALA A 51 -18.70 24.14 -30.76
N ASP A 52 -19.58 23.14 -30.91
CA ASP A 52 -20.91 23.29 -31.54
C ASP A 52 -22.00 22.28 -31.06
N GLU A 53 -21.76 21.46 -30.02
CA GLU A 53 -22.80 20.63 -29.37
C GLU A 53 -23.00 21.06 -27.89
N TYR A 54 -24.18 21.59 -27.56
CA TYR A 54 -24.55 22.02 -26.19
C TYR A 54 -24.83 20.81 -25.28
N PHE A 55 -23.89 20.49 -24.38
CA PHE A 55 -23.91 19.19 -23.67
C PHE A 55 -24.96 19.03 -22.54
N PHE A 56 -25.73 20.07 -22.18
CA PHE A 56 -26.81 19.97 -21.17
C PHE A 56 -27.88 21.08 -21.32
N GLU A 57 -28.81 20.90 -22.26
CA GLU A 57 -30.24 21.15 -22.02
C GLU A 57 -30.97 19.82 -22.25
N ASP A 58 -32.17 19.64 -21.68
CA ASP A 58 -32.72 18.29 -21.41
C ASP A 58 -33.13 17.47 -22.65
N ASP A 59 -33.01 16.14 -22.49
CA ASP A 59 -33.52 15.06 -23.35
C ASP A 59 -33.15 15.06 -24.85
N ARG A 60 -32.08 14.31 -25.21
CA ARG A 60 -32.17 12.99 -25.91
C ARG A 60 -30.80 12.34 -26.19
N ASP A 61 -30.84 11.09 -26.65
CA ASP A 61 -29.78 10.25 -27.24
C ASP A 61 -28.52 9.92 -26.39
N ASN A 62 -28.57 8.73 -25.77
CA ASN A 62 -27.54 8.20 -24.86
C ASN A 62 -26.58 7.18 -25.53
N GLN A 63 -26.52 7.15 -26.87
CA GLN A 63 -25.92 6.03 -27.64
C GLN A 63 -24.45 6.20 -28.04
N LYS A 64 -23.85 7.40 -27.97
CA LYS A 64 -22.43 7.63 -28.33
C LYS A 64 -21.41 7.09 -27.28
N VAL A 65 -21.86 6.29 -26.29
CA VAL A 65 -21.04 5.71 -25.22
C VAL A 65 -21.06 4.17 -25.31
N VAL A 66 -20.83 3.65 -26.52
CA VAL A 66 -20.81 2.20 -26.85
C VAL A 66 -19.67 1.85 -27.85
N ASP A 67 -18.71 2.76 -28.07
CA ASP A 67 -17.60 2.62 -29.05
C ASP A 67 -16.18 2.87 -28.44
N LEU A 68 -16.05 3.01 -27.12
CA LEU A 68 -14.86 3.60 -26.45
C LEU A 68 -14.06 2.62 -25.57
N TYR A 69 -14.65 1.53 -25.10
CA TYR A 69 -14.17 0.84 -23.90
C TYR A 69 -13.10 -0.29 -24.27
N HIS A 70 -13.32 -1.51 -24.82
CA HIS A 70 -12.28 -2.59 -24.96
C HIS A 70 -11.50 -2.71 -26.30
N GLU A 71 -10.54 -3.63 -26.35
CA GLU A 71 -9.64 -4.04 -27.46
C GLU A 71 -8.88 -2.90 -28.16
N LYS A 72 -7.57 -3.02 -28.41
CA LYS A 72 -6.77 -4.25 -28.50
C LYS A 72 -5.77 -4.42 -27.36
N SER A 73 -5.33 -5.66 -27.18
CA SER A 73 -4.18 -6.04 -26.34
C SER A 73 -2.85 -5.74 -27.05
N GLY A 74 -1.77 -5.62 -26.28
CA GLY A 74 -0.41 -5.38 -26.75
C GLY A 74 0.12 -4.02 -26.30
N ILE A 75 1.42 -3.96 -26.02
CA ILE A 75 2.13 -2.84 -25.36
C ILE A 75 1.73 -2.68 -23.87
N LEU A 76 2.55 -3.23 -22.98
CA LEU A 76 3.04 -2.61 -21.74
C LEU A 76 3.91 -3.61 -20.95
N ASP A 77 5.06 -3.99 -21.51
CA ASP A 77 6.21 -4.36 -20.69
C ASP A 77 6.81 -3.04 -20.17
N GLY A 78 6.65 -2.78 -18.87
CA GLY A 78 7.11 -1.53 -18.25
C GLY A 78 6.41 -1.28 -16.91
N ASP A 79 7.18 -1.44 -15.82
CA ASP A 79 6.97 -0.90 -14.47
C ASP A 79 5.52 -0.82 -13.96
N ILE A 80 4.94 -2.00 -13.67
CA ILE A 80 3.66 -2.12 -12.95
C ILE A 80 3.88 -1.94 -11.43
N ASP A 81 4.48 -0.81 -11.03
CA ASP A 81 4.64 -0.40 -9.63
C ASP A 81 3.87 0.91 -9.35
N THR A 82 2.54 0.85 -9.50
CA THR A 82 1.62 1.81 -8.88
C THR A 82 0.18 1.28 -8.81
N ASP A 83 -0.51 1.53 -7.69
CA ASP A 83 -1.96 1.40 -7.50
C ASP A 83 -2.61 0.02 -7.76
N VAL A 84 -1.94 -1.08 -7.38
CA VAL A 84 -2.65 -2.27 -6.87
C VAL A 84 -2.77 -2.12 -5.35
N ASP A 85 -3.98 -1.89 -4.84
CA ASP A 85 -4.22 -1.86 -3.40
C ASP A 85 -4.11 -3.27 -2.79
N LEU A 86 -2.91 -3.58 -2.32
CA LEU A 86 -2.57 -4.82 -1.61
C LEU A 86 -3.43 -5.04 -0.36
N SER A 87 -3.86 -3.98 0.33
CA SER A 87 -4.74 -4.10 1.51
C SER A 87 -6.13 -4.57 1.09
N SER A 88 -6.71 -3.97 0.04
CA SER A 88 -7.98 -4.44 -0.53
C SER A 88 -7.87 -5.85 -1.12
N TYR A 89 -6.74 -6.19 -1.76
CA TYR A 89 -6.51 -7.53 -2.32
C TYR A 89 -6.43 -8.60 -1.22
N ALA A 90 -5.61 -8.38 -0.18
CA ALA A 90 -5.51 -9.26 0.97
C ALA A 90 -6.84 -9.37 1.75
N TYR A 91 -7.56 -8.25 1.91
CA TYR A 91 -8.89 -8.24 2.53
C TYR A 91 -9.92 -9.05 1.72
N GLN A 92 -9.87 -9.00 0.38
CA GLN A 92 -10.75 -9.82 -0.47
C GLN A 92 -10.41 -11.31 -0.39
N ILE A 93 -9.12 -11.69 -0.30
CA ILE A 93 -8.70 -13.08 -0.03
C ILE A 93 -9.25 -13.55 1.32
N TRP A 94 -9.03 -12.75 2.38
CA TRP A 94 -9.52 -13.04 3.73
C TRP A 94 -11.04 -13.21 3.77
N LYS A 95 -11.78 -12.27 3.17
CA LYS A 95 -13.23 -12.33 3.05
C LYS A 95 -13.69 -13.61 2.34
N ASN A 96 -13.12 -13.92 1.17
CA ASN A 96 -13.47 -15.13 0.42
C ASN A 96 -13.22 -16.41 1.22
N ALA A 97 -12.10 -16.49 1.94
CA ALA A 97 -11.75 -17.65 2.77
C ALA A 97 -12.72 -17.81 3.96
N VAL A 98 -13.09 -16.71 4.61
CA VAL A 98 -14.04 -16.68 5.72
C VAL A 98 -15.47 -17.01 5.27
N GLU A 99 -15.92 -16.52 4.11
CA GLU A 99 -17.22 -16.85 3.54
C GLU A 99 -17.34 -18.35 3.18
N GLN A 100 -16.21 -18.99 2.81
CA GLN A 100 -16.15 -20.43 2.56
C GLN A 100 -15.99 -21.28 3.84
N ASN A 101 -15.26 -20.76 4.84
CA ASN A 101 -15.04 -21.44 6.13
C ASN A 101 -15.01 -20.42 7.30
N PRO A 102 -16.16 -20.18 7.95
CA PRO A 102 -16.25 -19.21 9.05
C PRO A 102 -15.35 -19.52 10.26
N ALA A 103 -14.93 -20.77 10.46
CA ALA A 103 -14.04 -21.13 11.57
C ALA A 103 -12.66 -20.45 11.46
N LEU A 104 -12.25 -20.03 10.26
CA LEU A 104 -11.00 -19.31 10.03
C LEU A 104 -10.95 -17.96 10.77
N GLN A 105 -12.10 -17.31 11.01
CA GLN A 105 -12.17 -16.07 11.81
C GLN A 105 -11.65 -16.25 13.24
N LYS A 106 -11.75 -17.45 13.80
CA LYS A 106 -11.21 -17.79 15.11
C LYS A 106 -9.81 -18.38 15.01
N ILE A 107 -9.64 -19.37 14.14
CA ILE A 107 -8.39 -20.17 14.06
C ILE A 107 -7.18 -19.29 13.71
N ILE A 108 -7.29 -18.41 12.70
CA ILE A 108 -6.12 -17.66 12.21
C ILE A 108 -5.63 -16.60 13.20
N PRO A 109 -6.50 -15.80 13.86
CA PRO A 109 -6.07 -14.90 14.94
C PRO A 109 -5.59 -15.59 16.23
N GLU A 110 -5.90 -16.88 16.45
CA GLU A 110 -5.39 -17.67 17.57
C GLU A 110 -4.05 -18.38 17.27
N LEU A 111 -3.52 -18.28 16.04
CA LEU A 111 -2.20 -18.82 15.70
C LEU A 111 -1.09 -17.96 16.36
N PRO A 112 -0.08 -18.58 17.01
CA PRO A 112 1.08 -17.85 17.51
C PRO A 112 1.97 -17.37 16.37
N ASN A 113 2.82 -16.38 16.67
CA ASN A 113 3.93 -16.00 15.80
C ASN A 113 4.89 -17.18 15.54
N VAL A 114 5.68 -17.09 14.48
CA VAL A 114 6.63 -18.11 14.01
C VAL A 114 5.95 -19.43 13.55
N VAL A 115 4.65 -19.41 13.26
CA VAL A 115 3.97 -20.56 12.62
C VAL A 115 4.53 -20.80 11.22
N TYR A 116 4.84 -22.05 10.92
CA TYR A 116 5.42 -22.46 9.65
C TYR A 116 4.69 -23.65 9.02
N SER A 117 4.78 -23.75 7.69
CA SER A 117 4.36 -24.91 6.92
C SER A 117 5.33 -25.17 5.76
N THR A 118 5.17 -26.28 5.05
CA THR A 118 5.81 -26.52 3.76
C THR A 118 4.75 -26.97 2.76
N ARG A 119 4.57 -26.23 1.67
CA ARG A 119 3.64 -26.57 0.60
C ARG A 119 4.41 -27.33 -0.50
N PRO A 120 3.83 -28.40 -1.09
CA PRO A 120 4.39 -28.96 -2.32
C PRO A 120 4.42 -27.89 -3.41
N HIS A 121 5.56 -27.76 -4.07
CA HIS A 121 5.79 -26.80 -5.16
C HIS A 121 6.55 -27.47 -6.30
N THR A 122 6.31 -27.02 -7.53
CA THR A 122 7.03 -27.49 -8.73
C THR A 122 7.88 -26.32 -9.23
N PRO A 123 9.21 -26.33 -9.06
CA PRO A 123 10.03 -25.19 -9.42
C PRO A 123 10.03 -24.89 -10.92
N THR A 124 10.15 -23.61 -11.23
CA THR A 124 10.50 -23.08 -12.56
C THR A 124 11.63 -22.05 -12.43
N GLU A 125 12.23 -21.61 -13.53
CA GLU A 125 13.27 -20.58 -13.52
C GLU A 125 12.81 -19.25 -12.89
N LYS A 126 11.50 -18.95 -12.95
CA LYS A 126 10.88 -17.76 -12.36
C LYS A 126 10.24 -18.00 -10.99
N GLU A 127 10.05 -19.26 -10.62
CA GLU A 127 9.46 -19.68 -9.35
C GLU A 127 10.32 -20.80 -8.74
N PRO A 128 11.47 -20.47 -8.12
CA PRO A 128 12.37 -21.47 -7.56
C PRO A 128 11.87 -22.02 -6.22
N GLU A 129 12.39 -23.17 -5.81
CA GLU A 129 12.20 -23.65 -4.44
C GLU A 129 12.90 -22.72 -3.43
N GLY A 130 12.32 -22.60 -2.24
CA GLY A 130 12.78 -21.64 -1.24
C GLY A 130 11.84 -21.52 -0.04
N ALA A 131 11.86 -20.36 0.62
CA ALA A 131 10.94 -20.01 1.70
C ALA A 131 10.32 -18.64 1.49
N LEU A 132 9.00 -18.56 1.68
CA LEU A 132 8.26 -17.31 1.87
C LEU A 132 8.27 -16.96 3.35
N VAL A 133 8.54 -15.70 3.70
CA VAL A 133 8.61 -15.22 5.08
C VAL A 133 7.82 -13.94 5.23
N TYR A 134 6.89 -13.92 6.18
CA TYR A 134 6.19 -12.72 6.63
C TYR A 134 6.70 -12.36 8.03
N LEU A 135 7.26 -11.16 8.16
CA LEU A 135 7.78 -10.62 9.41
C LEU A 135 7.37 -9.16 9.58
N ARG A 136 7.28 -8.73 10.84
CA ARG A 136 7.22 -7.31 11.19
C ARG A 136 8.61 -6.83 11.59
N THR A 137 9.04 -5.69 11.05
CA THR A 137 10.39 -5.17 11.27
C THR A 137 10.50 -4.42 12.61
N VAL A 138 11.72 -3.96 12.91
CA VAL A 138 12.07 -3.11 14.06
C VAL A 138 11.25 -1.80 14.09
N GLN A 139 10.75 -1.36 12.93
CA GLN A 139 10.00 -0.12 12.74
C GLN A 139 8.48 -0.34 12.63
N ASP A 140 7.98 -1.51 13.04
CA ASP A 140 6.60 -1.98 12.86
C ASP A 140 6.14 -2.07 11.37
N ASN A 141 7.06 -2.06 10.41
CA ASN A 141 6.73 -2.26 8.99
C ASN A 141 6.42 -3.75 8.71
N ASP A 142 5.39 -4.01 7.91
CA ASP A 142 5.07 -5.36 7.43
C ASP A 142 5.91 -5.73 6.19
N ALA A 143 6.81 -6.71 6.33
CA ALA A 143 7.74 -7.16 5.29
C ALA A 143 7.45 -8.62 4.89
N LEU A 144 7.31 -8.84 3.59
CA LEU A 144 7.00 -10.13 2.98
C LEU A 144 8.05 -10.41 1.90
N VAL A 145 8.82 -11.49 2.04
CA VAL A 145 9.99 -11.79 1.21
C VAL A 145 10.00 -13.24 0.76
N TRP A 146 10.50 -13.50 -0.46
CA TRP A 146 10.81 -14.84 -0.96
C TRP A 146 12.31 -15.03 -1.11
N ILE A 147 12.89 -15.95 -0.34
CA ILE A 147 14.29 -16.37 -0.43
C ILE A 147 14.39 -17.72 -1.15
N ASP A 148 15.28 -17.85 -2.13
CA ASP A 148 15.54 -19.11 -2.84
C ASP A 148 16.35 -20.13 -2.01
N LYS A 149 16.53 -21.35 -2.52
CA LYS A 149 17.39 -22.38 -1.90
C LYS A 149 18.84 -21.93 -1.64
N ASN A 150 19.38 -20.96 -2.39
CA ASN A 150 20.74 -20.46 -2.22
C ASN A 150 20.85 -19.42 -1.09
N GLY A 151 19.79 -18.67 -0.83
CA GLY A 151 19.75 -17.55 0.11
C GLY A 151 19.55 -16.18 -0.51
N THR A 152 19.18 -16.12 -1.79
CA THR A 152 18.99 -14.90 -2.58
C THR A 152 17.53 -14.44 -2.51
N SER A 153 17.27 -13.13 -2.47
CA SER A 153 15.93 -12.62 -2.68
C SER A 153 15.48 -12.89 -4.13
N VAL A 154 14.35 -13.59 -4.28
CA VAL A 154 13.69 -13.83 -5.57
C VAL A 154 12.85 -12.60 -5.94
N THR A 155 12.12 -12.06 -4.95
CA THR A 155 11.37 -10.81 -5.05
C THR A 155 10.90 -10.37 -3.65
N GLU A 156 10.71 -9.06 -3.49
CA GLU A 156 9.94 -8.43 -2.39
C GLU A 156 8.52 -8.04 -2.82
N SER A 157 8.12 -8.30 -4.08
CA SER A 157 6.79 -7.96 -4.58
C SER A 157 5.72 -8.71 -3.79
N GLN A 158 5.08 -8.01 -2.85
CA GLN A 158 4.07 -8.59 -1.96
C GLN A 158 2.92 -9.22 -2.76
N PHE A 159 2.56 -8.64 -3.92
CA PHE A 159 1.57 -9.21 -4.82
C PHE A 159 2.02 -10.56 -5.40
N THR A 160 3.25 -10.64 -5.91
CA THR A 160 3.83 -11.88 -6.45
C THR A 160 3.92 -12.95 -5.36
N ILE A 161 4.35 -12.59 -4.15
CA ILE A 161 4.51 -13.54 -3.05
C ILE A 161 3.14 -14.07 -2.58
N LEU A 162 2.13 -13.20 -2.44
CA LEU A 162 0.75 -13.61 -2.16
C LEU A 162 0.19 -14.54 -3.25
N LYS A 163 0.52 -14.27 -4.53
CA LYS A 163 0.13 -15.13 -5.66
C LYS A 163 0.80 -16.50 -5.62
N VAL A 164 2.09 -16.56 -5.33
CA VAL A 164 2.82 -17.83 -5.22
C VAL A 164 2.41 -18.62 -3.98
N ALA A 165 2.05 -17.96 -2.88
CA ALA A 165 1.51 -18.59 -1.67
C ALA A 165 0.09 -19.18 -1.85
N GLU A 166 -0.66 -18.76 -2.87
CA GLU A 166 -2.06 -19.13 -3.10
C GLU A 166 -2.23 -20.66 -3.18
N CYS A 167 -3.12 -21.22 -2.36
CA CYS A 167 -3.38 -22.65 -2.31
C CYS A 167 -4.85 -22.95 -1.94
N LYS A 168 -5.33 -24.15 -2.29
CA LYS A 168 -6.69 -24.58 -1.94
C LYS A 168 -6.76 -25.11 -0.50
N PRO A 169 -7.92 -25.07 0.17
CA PRO A 169 -8.08 -25.60 1.54
C PRO A 169 -7.76 -27.09 1.70
N ASP A 170 -7.82 -27.89 0.63
CA ASP A 170 -7.47 -29.32 0.59
C ASP A 170 -5.98 -29.59 0.29
N THR A 171 -5.14 -28.55 0.19
CA THR A 171 -3.70 -28.68 -0.09
C THR A 171 -2.97 -29.27 1.12
N SER A 172 -2.70 -30.57 1.10
CA SER A 172 -1.91 -31.23 2.14
C SER A 172 -0.49 -30.66 2.23
N ALA A 173 -0.06 -30.34 3.45
CA ALA A 173 1.31 -29.90 3.75
C ALA A 173 2.31 -31.07 3.67
N LEU A 174 3.57 -30.73 3.43
CA LEU A 174 4.71 -31.63 3.58
C LEU A 174 5.35 -31.46 4.98
N PRO A 175 6.13 -32.45 5.46
CA PRO A 175 7.05 -32.23 6.56
C PRO A 175 7.96 -31.01 6.30
N ARG A 176 8.27 -30.25 7.36
CA ARG A 176 9.16 -29.08 7.26
C ARG A 176 10.49 -29.49 6.62
N HIS A 177 10.84 -28.89 5.48
CA HIS A 177 12.13 -29.13 4.83
C HIS A 177 13.29 -28.75 5.77
N ALA A 178 14.39 -29.50 5.73
CA ALA A 178 15.52 -29.35 6.66
C ALA A 178 16.02 -27.89 6.72
N GLU A 179 16.31 -27.33 5.55
CA GLU A 179 16.80 -25.95 5.34
C GLU A 179 15.78 -24.84 5.65
N HIS A 180 14.51 -25.14 5.95
CA HIS A 180 13.46 -24.12 6.08
C HIS A 180 13.85 -22.99 7.03
N HIS A 181 14.36 -23.31 8.22
CA HIS A 181 14.79 -22.29 9.18
C HIS A 181 16.10 -21.57 8.79
N ASN A 182 16.96 -22.19 7.98
CA ASN A 182 18.15 -21.54 7.46
C ASN A 182 17.78 -20.47 6.42
N LEU A 183 16.79 -20.74 5.56
CA LEU A 183 16.25 -19.75 4.63
C LEU A 183 15.47 -18.64 5.35
N VAL A 184 14.66 -18.98 6.36
CA VAL A 184 13.98 -17.99 7.21
C VAL A 184 14.97 -17.06 7.91
N LYS A 185 16.08 -17.60 8.44
CA LYS A 185 17.15 -16.79 9.03
C LYS A 185 17.74 -15.79 8.03
N LYS A 186 18.10 -16.26 6.82
CA LYS A 186 18.61 -15.39 5.75
C LYS A 186 17.62 -14.30 5.34
N ALA A 187 16.32 -14.59 5.31
CA ALA A 187 15.28 -13.59 5.02
C ALA A 187 15.26 -12.46 6.06
N VAL A 188 15.34 -12.81 7.35
CA VAL A 188 15.39 -11.85 8.46
C VAL A 188 16.67 -11.02 8.39
N GLU A 189 17.82 -11.64 8.11
CA GLU A 189 19.11 -10.95 7.96
C GLU A 189 19.06 -9.93 6.81
N LEU A 190 18.59 -10.35 5.63
CA LEU A 190 18.44 -9.50 4.44
C LEU A 190 17.54 -8.28 4.69
N VAL A 191 16.33 -8.46 5.23
CA VAL A 191 15.42 -7.33 5.55
C VAL A 191 16.02 -6.39 6.61
N THR A 192 16.80 -6.94 7.55
CA THR A 192 17.47 -6.16 8.61
C THR A 192 18.68 -5.37 8.08
N GLU A 193 19.26 -5.75 6.95
CA GLU A 193 20.31 -4.98 6.24
C GLU A 193 19.71 -3.97 5.26
N GLU A 194 18.57 -4.30 4.65
CA GLU A 194 17.80 -3.40 3.77
C GLU A 194 17.16 -2.24 4.57
N GLU A 195 16.56 -2.48 5.75
CA GLU A 195 16.07 -1.37 6.59
C GLU A 195 17.17 -0.43 7.10
N LYS A 196 18.43 -0.89 7.17
CA LYS A 196 19.58 -0.04 7.53
C LYS A 196 20.08 0.81 6.36
N SER A 197 19.84 0.39 5.12
CA SER A 197 20.34 1.04 3.90
C SER A 197 19.29 1.87 3.17
N VAL A 198 18.02 1.44 3.16
CA VAL A 198 16.90 2.11 2.47
C VAL A 198 16.30 3.21 3.35
N GLY A 199 16.87 4.41 3.27
CA GLY A 199 16.38 5.64 3.93
C GLY A 199 17.05 5.97 5.27
N GLY A 200 17.99 5.14 5.73
CA GLY A 200 18.70 5.33 6.99
C GLY A 200 17.77 5.33 8.21
N GLN A 201 18.10 6.11 9.25
CA GLN A 201 17.34 6.14 10.52
C GLN A 201 15.85 6.47 10.39
N LEU A 202 15.37 6.99 9.25
CA LEU A 202 13.99 7.44 9.02
C LEU A 202 13.07 6.39 8.34
N GLY A 203 13.63 5.33 7.77
CA GLY A 203 12.89 4.30 7.03
C GLY A 203 12.45 4.71 5.62
N ARG A 204 11.54 3.92 5.02
CA ARG A 204 11.15 4.00 3.60
C ARG A 204 10.61 5.40 3.20
N PRO A 205 10.98 5.97 2.02
CA PRO A 205 10.60 7.33 1.60
C PRO A 205 9.09 7.63 1.54
N SER A 206 8.25 6.61 1.36
CA SER A 206 6.79 6.72 1.34
C SER A 206 6.15 6.81 2.75
N GLY A 207 6.90 6.44 3.80
CA GLY A 207 6.41 6.33 5.17
C GLY A 207 6.13 7.68 5.85
N ALA A 208 5.23 7.67 6.83
CA ALA A 208 4.81 8.87 7.59
C ALA A 208 6.00 9.63 8.18
N ARG A 209 6.97 8.92 8.76
CA ARG A 209 8.15 9.46 9.43
C ARG A 209 9.05 10.24 8.47
N PHE A 210 9.51 9.59 7.39
CA PHE A 210 10.32 10.22 6.35
C PHE A 210 9.62 11.43 5.71
N ARG A 211 8.35 11.26 5.30
CA ARG A 211 7.57 12.34 4.65
C ARG A 211 7.31 13.53 5.56
N THR A 212 7.14 13.30 6.87
CA THR A 212 6.98 14.37 7.86
C THR A 212 8.31 15.08 8.10
N TYR A 213 9.41 14.31 8.27
CA TYR A 213 10.74 14.86 8.46
C TYR A 213 11.18 15.79 7.33
N GLU A 214 11.12 15.35 6.06
CA GLU A 214 11.58 16.18 4.93
C GLU A 214 10.69 17.43 4.72
N ARG A 215 9.37 17.34 4.94
CA ARG A 215 8.49 18.52 4.89
C ARG A 215 8.84 19.53 5.99
N LEU A 216 9.00 19.09 7.23
CA LEU A 216 9.34 19.97 8.35
C LEU A 216 10.75 20.55 8.23
N LYS A 217 11.72 19.76 7.76
CA LYS A 217 13.09 20.19 7.47
C LYS A 217 13.15 21.25 6.38
N ARG A 218 12.34 21.12 5.32
CA ARG A 218 12.14 22.18 4.32
C ARG A 218 11.53 23.43 4.96
N TYR A 219 10.39 23.27 5.64
CA TYR A 219 9.65 24.38 6.25
C TYR A 219 10.49 25.17 7.26
N ALA A 220 11.26 24.49 8.13
CA ALA A 220 12.20 25.12 9.06
C ALA A 220 13.31 25.92 8.36
N GLY A 221 13.70 25.52 7.13
CA GLY A 221 14.58 26.30 6.27
C GLY A 221 13.90 27.52 5.66
N GLU A 222 12.63 27.41 5.27
CA GLU A 222 11.82 28.49 4.69
C GLU A 222 11.46 29.58 5.71
N VAL A 223 11.12 29.20 6.95
CA VAL A 223 10.72 30.15 8.01
C VAL A 223 11.88 30.67 8.86
N LYS A 224 13.13 30.29 8.56
CA LYS A 224 14.30 30.57 9.39
C LYS A 224 14.49 32.07 9.65
N GLY A 225 14.64 32.45 10.92
CA GLY A 225 14.75 33.83 11.36
C GLY A 225 13.45 34.65 11.34
N THR A 226 12.29 34.01 11.09
CA THR A 226 10.97 34.64 11.22
C THR A 226 10.30 34.28 12.55
N LEU A 227 9.10 34.82 12.82
CA LEU A 227 8.30 34.48 14.01
C LEU A 227 7.90 33.00 14.10
N PHE A 228 7.94 32.26 12.98
CA PHE A 228 7.64 30.82 12.94
C PHE A 228 8.88 29.93 13.12
N ASP A 229 10.09 30.51 13.14
CA ASP A 229 11.30 29.83 13.58
C ASP A 229 11.22 29.62 15.10
N SER A 230 11.16 28.36 15.54
CA SER A 230 10.99 28.02 16.95
C SER A 230 11.88 26.87 17.38
N THR A 231 12.28 26.87 18.65
CA THR A 231 13.06 25.80 19.27
C THR A 231 12.29 24.48 19.28
N GLU A 232 10.96 24.52 19.44
CA GLU A 232 10.15 23.30 19.53
C GLU A 232 9.94 22.64 18.16
N LEU A 233 9.89 23.41 17.07
CA LEU A 233 9.96 22.86 15.71
C LEU A 233 11.28 22.09 15.49
N HIS A 234 12.40 22.72 15.84
CA HIS A 234 13.73 22.11 15.68
C HIS A 234 13.90 20.84 16.52
N LYS A 235 13.49 20.85 17.79
CA LYS A 235 13.50 19.65 18.65
C LYS A 235 12.61 18.54 18.10
N ALA A 236 11.43 18.86 17.56
CA ALA A 236 10.54 17.85 16.99
C ALA A 236 11.12 17.21 15.72
N ILE A 237 11.81 17.98 14.87
CA ILE A 237 12.54 17.45 13.70
C ILE A 237 13.68 16.52 14.16
N GLU A 238 14.42 16.91 15.20
CA GLU A 238 15.50 16.12 15.80
C GLU A 238 15.00 14.81 16.45
N GLU A 239 13.88 14.84 17.16
CA GLU A 239 13.26 13.66 17.77
C GLU A 239 12.62 12.72 16.73
N ILE A 240 12.04 13.24 15.65
CA ILE A 240 11.59 12.42 14.50
C ILE A 240 12.78 11.74 13.82
N TYR A 241 13.92 12.42 13.73
CA TYR A 241 15.14 11.85 13.16
C TYR A 241 15.71 10.72 14.02
N ARG A 242 15.84 10.93 15.34
CA ARG A 242 16.46 9.94 16.25
C ARG A 242 15.55 8.78 16.63
N TYR A 243 14.25 9.03 16.88
CA TYR A 243 13.37 8.07 17.54
C TYR A 243 12.21 7.63 16.64
N PRO A 244 11.72 6.38 16.78
CA PRO A 244 10.52 5.93 16.09
C PRO A 244 9.27 6.68 16.61
N LEU A 245 8.34 6.95 15.69
CA LEU A 245 7.04 7.54 16.02
C LEU A 245 6.16 6.56 16.80
N ARG A 246 5.25 7.05 17.65
CA ARG A 246 4.17 6.21 18.19
C ARG A 246 3.15 5.89 17.09
N GLN A 247 2.52 4.71 17.13
CA GLN A 247 1.48 4.33 16.16
C GLN A 247 0.36 5.37 16.03
N SER A 248 -0.10 5.94 17.14
CA SER A 248 -1.11 7.02 17.16
C SER A 248 -0.68 8.28 16.41
N ALA A 249 0.61 8.61 16.43
CA ALA A 249 1.20 9.68 15.63
C ALA A 249 1.34 9.28 14.17
N ILE A 250 1.76 8.04 13.86
CA ILE A 250 1.83 7.50 12.49
C ILE A 250 0.45 7.57 11.81
N ASP A 251 -0.60 7.09 12.46
CA ASP A 251 -1.97 7.11 11.92
C ASP A 251 -2.49 8.53 11.71
N THR A 252 -2.22 9.43 12.67
CA THR A 252 -2.62 10.83 12.60
C THR A 252 -1.89 11.58 11.50
N LEU A 253 -0.57 11.40 11.37
CA LEU A 253 0.23 11.98 10.30
C LEU A 253 -0.14 11.41 8.93
N ASN A 254 -0.33 10.09 8.80
CA ASN A 254 -0.81 9.47 7.56
C ASN A 254 -2.21 9.97 7.16
N ARG A 255 -3.10 10.26 8.11
CA ARG A 255 -4.40 10.89 7.82
C ARG A 255 -4.21 12.32 7.29
N GLN A 256 -3.42 13.14 7.99
CA GLN A 256 -3.25 14.56 7.65
C GLN A 256 -2.41 14.80 6.38
N LEU A 257 -1.39 13.97 6.13
CA LEU A 257 -0.63 13.97 4.88
C LEU A 257 -1.48 13.55 3.66
N ARG A 258 -2.55 12.76 3.86
CA ARG A 258 -3.50 12.39 2.80
C ARG A 258 -4.59 13.45 2.58
N SER A 259 -4.98 14.22 3.59
CA SER A 259 -5.88 15.37 3.45
C SER A 259 -5.19 16.66 2.96
N GLY A 260 -3.88 16.62 2.70
CA GLY A 260 -3.14 17.75 2.13
C GLY A 260 -2.85 18.88 3.12
N ILE A 261 -2.67 18.56 4.42
CA ILE A 261 -2.26 19.51 5.47
C ILE A 261 -1.11 20.41 5.00
N SER A 262 -1.13 21.72 5.35
CA SER A 262 -0.04 22.65 5.00
C SER A 262 1.25 22.35 5.78
N ASP A 263 2.39 22.89 5.35
CA ASP A 263 3.65 22.72 6.09
C ASP A 263 3.59 23.40 7.48
N GLN A 264 2.91 24.53 7.60
CA GLN A 264 2.71 25.25 8.87
C GLN A 264 1.78 24.47 9.83
N ASP A 265 0.65 23.96 9.34
CA ASP A 265 -0.27 23.18 10.17
C ASP A 265 0.35 21.83 10.58
N LEU A 266 1.17 21.23 9.70
CA LEU A 266 1.96 20.04 10.01
C LEU A 266 2.99 20.31 11.11
N ALA A 267 3.66 21.47 11.07
CA ALA A 267 4.58 21.89 12.13
C ALA A 267 3.86 22.07 13.48
N GLN A 268 2.71 22.75 13.49
CA GLN A 268 1.91 22.93 14.71
C GLN A 268 1.40 21.60 15.28
N LEU A 269 0.87 20.72 14.42
CA LEU A 269 0.43 19.37 14.79
C LEU A 269 1.56 18.54 15.42
N VAL A 270 2.75 18.57 14.84
CA VAL A 270 3.90 17.81 15.32
C VAL A 270 4.45 18.39 16.64
N ILE A 271 4.45 19.70 16.81
CA ILE A 271 4.80 20.35 18.07
C ILE A 271 3.79 19.98 19.18
N ALA A 272 2.49 19.98 18.88
CA ALA A 272 1.45 19.57 19.83
C ALA A 272 1.60 18.09 20.24
N LEU A 273 1.71 17.17 19.27
CA LEU A 273 1.96 15.75 19.52
C LEU A 273 3.23 15.53 20.36
N ARG A 274 4.26 16.38 20.21
CA ARG A 274 5.48 16.34 21.01
C ARG A 274 5.24 16.80 22.45
N GLN A 275 4.56 17.94 22.63
CA GLN A 275 4.26 18.51 23.94
C GLN A 275 3.36 17.58 24.77
N ASP A 276 2.44 16.86 24.13
CA ASP A 276 1.60 15.83 24.74
C ASP A 276 2.35 14.48 24.99
N GLY A 277 3.62 14.37 24.63
CA GLY A 277 4.43 13.15 24.74
C GLY A 277 4.05 12.04 23.75
N GLN A 278 3.17 12.32 22.78
CA GLN A 278 2.57 11.36 21.85
C GLN A 278 3.34 11.17 20.54
N LEU A 279 4.31 12.05 20.20
CA LEU A 279 5.02 12.00 18.91
C LEU A 279 5.91 10.76 18.76
N CYS A 280 6.93 10.61 19.61
CA CYS A 280 7.95 9.56 19.53
C CYS A 280 7.94 8.63 20.74
N LEU A 281 8.46 7.41 20.57
CA LEU A 281 8.71 6.42 21.62
C LEU A 281 10.06 6.68 22.32
N ILE A 282 10.18 7.84 22.98
CA ILE A 282 11.37 8.18 23.77
C ILE A 282 11.35 7.35 25.07
N HIS A 283 12.18 6.31 25.12
CA HIS A 283 12.52 5.56 26.33
C HIS A 283 13.99 5.79 26.66
N GLU A 284 14.34 5.87 27.95
CA GLU A 284 15.73 5.99 28.42
C GLU A 284 16.51 4.65 28.35
N GLU A 285 15.80 3.54 28.09
CA GLU A 285 16.39 2.23 27.81
C GLU A 285 16.35 1.95 26.30
N GLU A 286 17.50 1.60 25.70
CA GLU A 286 17.59 1.08 24.34
C GLU A 286 16.97 -0.32 24.24
N ARG A 287 15.64 -0.38 24.17
CA ARG A 287 14.93 -1.59 23.72
C ARG A 287 15.20 -1.76 22.23
N ILE A 288 16.23 -2.54 21.92
CA ILE A 288 16.41 -3.16 20.61
C ILE A 288 15.14 -3.98 20.34
N HIS A 289 14.24 -3.47 19.51
CA HIS A 289 13.10 -4.24 19.05
C HIS A 289 13.63 -5.23 18.01
N GLU A 290 13.43 -6.53 18.23
CA GLU A 290 13.84 -7.57 17.28
C GLU A 290 12.74 -7.77 16.22
N PRO A 291 13.10 -8.05 14.95
CA PRO A 291 12.10 -8.33 13.91
C PRO A 291 11.27 -9.57 14.26
N HIS A 292 9.95 -9.40 14.34
CA HIS A 292 9.02 -10.45 14.72
C HIS A 292 8.56 -11.26 13.51
N ILE A 293 9.06 -12.50 13.38
CA ILE A 293 8.58 -13.44 12.36
C ILE A 293 7.13 -13.81 12.67
N ILE A 294 6.19 -13.41 11.80
CA ILE A 294 4.77 -13.73 11.97
C ILE A 294 4.52 -15.15 11.49
N CYS A 295 4.87 -15.47 10.24
CA CYS A 295 4.76 -16.82 9.69
C CYS A 295 5.72 -17.08 8.52
N SER A 296 5.86 -18.35 8.12
CA SER A 296 6.66 -18.74 6.94
C SER A 296 6.12 -19.96 6.20
N MET A 297 6.35 -20.04 4.90
CA MET A 297 5.96 -21.18 4.06
C MET A 297 7.12 -21.65 3.20
N GLY A 298 7.58 -22.88 3.43
CA GLY A 298 8.54 -23.53 2.55
C GLY A 298 7.86 -23.92 1.23
N LEU A 299 8.56 -23.68 0.11
CA LEU A 299 8.15 -24.07 -1.24
C LEU A 299 9.15 -25.11 -1.74
N PHE A 300 8.78 -26.39 -1.64
CA PHE A 300 9.67 -27.50 -1.95
C PHE A 300 8.95 -28.60 -2.72
N SER A 301 9.70 -29.28 -3.59
CA SER A 301 9.25 -30.47 -4.32
C SER A 301 8.86 -31.59 -3.34
N LYS A 302 7.95 -32.47 -3.77
CA LYS A 302 7.79 -33.75 -3.08
C LYS A 302 9.04 -34.61 -3.33
N MET A 303 9.61 -35.14 -2.25
CA MET A 303 10.55 -36.26 -2.28
C MET A 303 9.79 -37.57 -2.54
#